data_AF-A0A397TL86-F1
#
_entry.id   AF-A0A397TL86-F1
#
_cell.length_a   1.000
_cell.length_b   1.000
_cell.length_c   1.000
_cell.angle_alpha   90.00
_cell.angle_beta   90.00
_cell.angle_gamma   90.00
#
_symmetry.space_group_name_H-M   'P 1'
#
loop_
_entity.id
_entity.type
_entity.pdbx_description
1 polymer ?
#
loop_
_entity_poly.entity_id
_entity_poly.type
_entity_poly.pdbx_seq_one_letter_code
_entity_poly.pdbx_strand_id
1 'polypeptide(L)'
;MSTNRIKIRNTVSESDLKKKFTNLKESSNLKNEKQKNTALEIKSEAKFISKLITNIENFAVRLKLDKFTKNKEEWKKFYVFAGSNFVWPQPPTDINERRLIFDYVIDPYWEPIGSELAANALEYRRLLESDSLDQSYEYVLIVHGKFVRYGLSEEEEKIKKEYPGCYYVPVKEDIVELRKFLASNTNTNADIQKE
;
A
#
# COMPACT_ATOMS: atom_id res chain seq x y z
N MET A 1 32.72 15.99 -3.12
CA MET A 1 31.94 16.48 -1.96
C MET A 1 31.30 15.28 -1.29
N SER A 2 31.83 14.87 -0.14
CA SER A 2 31.40 13.68 0.61
C SER A 2 30.18 14.04 1.46
N THR A 3 29.05 13.39 1.23
CA THR A 3 27.86 13.54 2.10
C THR A 3 27.68 12.28 2.93
N ASN A 4 27.94 12.45 4.23
CA ASN A 4 27.74 11.46 5.27
C ASN A 4 26.29 10.94 5.24
N ARG A 5 26.11 9.67 4.88
CA ARG A 5 24.85 8.94 5.07
C ARG A 5 24.65 8.72 6.57
N ILE A 6 23.84 9.57 7.21
CA ILE A 6 23.37 9.32 8.57
C ILE A 6 22.39 8.15 8.49
N LYS A 7 22.87 6.98 8.92
CA LYS A 7 22.12 5.73 8.96
C LYS A 7 21.20 5.78 10.19
N ILE A 8 20.07 6.48 10.09
CA ILE A 8 19.06 6.48 11.17
C ILE A 8 18.34 5.13 11.11
N ARG A 9 18.80 4.19 11.94
CA ARG A 9 18.05 2.97 12.26
C ARG A 9 16.90 3.37 13.18
N ASN A 10 15.71 3.60 12.62
CA ASN A 10 14.48 3.55 13.42
C ASN A 10 14.18 2.09 13.75
N THR A 11 14.90 1.55 14.72
CA THR A 11 14.47 0.37 15.45
C THR A 11 13.32 0.80 16.33
N VAL A 12 12.08 0.57 15.89
CA VAL A 12 10.95 0.55 16.81
C VAL A 12 11.28 -0.52 17.84
N SER A 13 11.49 -0.10 19.09
CA SER A 13 11.87 -1.00 20.17
C SER A 13 10.71 -1.96 20.44
N GLU A 14 11.00 -3.24 20.69
CA GLU A 14 10.01 -4.21 21.15
C GLU A 14 9.27 -3.74 22.41
N SER A 15 9.87 -2.83 23.19
CA SER A 15 9.24 -2.18 24.34
C SER A 15 8.04 -1.30 23.97
N ASP A 16 8.10 -0.58 22.83
CA ASP A 16 7.05 0.33 22.40
C ASP A 16 5.86 -0.44 21.81
N LEU A 17 6.14 -1.60 21.19
CA LEU A 17 5.13 -2.56 20.78
C LEU A 17 4.48 -3.24 21.99
N LYS A 18 5.28 -3.65 22.99
CA LYS A 18 4.73 -4.20 24.25
C LYS A 18 3.72 -3.25 24.87
N LYS A 19 4.01 -1.94 24.96
CA LYS A 19 3.06 -0.94 25.48
C LYS A 19 1.74 -0.86 24.71
N LYS A 20 1.77 -0.87 23.37
CA LYS A 20 0.53 -0.83 22.55
C LYS A 20 -0.33 -2.09 22.72
N PHE A 21 0.29 -3.26 22.91
CA PHE A 21 -0.43 -4.53 23.09
C PHE A 21 -0.77 -4.86 24.56
N THR A 22 -0.05 -4.30 25.55
CA THR A 22 -0.43 -4.42 26.98
C THR A 22 -1.67 -3.61 27.30
N ASN A 23 -1.87 -2.45 26.64
CA ASN A 23 -3.09 -1.66 26.78
C ASN A 23 -4.35 -2.42 26.30
N LEU A 24 -4.20 -3.45 25.47
CA LEU A 24 -5.27 -4.38 25.07
C LEU A 24 -5.53 -5.49 26.12
N LYS A 25 -4.55 -5.80 26.99
CA LYS A 25 -4.62 -6.81 28.04
C LYS A 25 -5.10 -6.28 29.40
N GLU A 26 -4.95 -4.97 29.66
CA GLU A 26 -5.36 -4.35 30.93
C GLU A 26 -6.87 -4.35 31.19
N SER A 27 -7.71 -4.73 30.22
CA SER A 27 -9.14 -4.99 30.44
C SER A 27 -9.44 -6.31 31.17
N SER A 28 -8.42 -7.10 31.53
CA SER A 28 -8.57 -8.33 32.31
C SER A 28 -7.60 -8.39 33.51
N ASN A 29 -8.05 -7.89 34.66
CA ASN A 29 -7.50 -8.11 36.02
C ASN A 29 -7.26 -9.62 36.32
N LEU A 30 -6.40 -10.13 37.24
CA LEU A 30 -5.50 -9.63 38.29
C LEU A 30 -4.58 -10.79 38.81
N LYS A 31 -3.38 -10.45 39.31
CA LYS A 31 -2.55 -11.02 40.44
C LYS A 31 -1.86 -12.41 40.41
N ASN A 32 -0.51 -12.33 40.42
CA ASN A 32 0.56 -13.01 41.21
C ASN A 32 0.58 -14.55 41.42
N GLU A 33 1.66 -15.20 40.92
CA GLU A 33 2.53 -16.13 41.70
C GLU A 33 3.89 -16.35 40.98
N LYS A 34 5.01 -16.04 41.64
CA LYS A 34 6.36 -16.00 41.05
C LYS A 34 7.04 -17.38 41.16
N GLN A 35 7.54 -17.88 40.01
CA GLN A 35 8.58 -18.92 39.78
C GLN A 35 8.16 -20.22 39.06
N LYS A 36 6.91 -20.72 39.18
CA LYS A 36 6.39 -21.74 38.22
C LYS A 36 5.85 -21.11 36.93
N ASN A 37 5.48 -19.84 37.01
CA ASN A 37 4.89 -19.09 35.90
C ASN A 37 5.91 -18.75 34.81
N THR A 38 7.21 -18.65 35.10
CA THR A 38 8.20 -18.21 34.10
C THR A 38 8.35 -19.21 32.94
N ALA A 39 8.40 -20.51 33.20
CA ALA A 39 8.48 -21.51 32.12
C ALA A 39 7.16 -21.67 31.36
N LEU A 40 6.02 -21.46 32.03
CA LEU A 40 4.68 -21.49 31.43
C LEU A 40 4.43 -20.24 30.58
N GLU A 41 4.85 -19.08 31.07
CA GLU A 41 4.86 -17.79 30.39
C GLU A 41 5.75 -17.85 29.15
N ILE A 42 6.99 -18.36 29.26
CA ILE A 42 7.89 -18.54 28.12
C ILE A 42 7.30 -19.50 27.08
N LYS A 43 6.70 -20.63 27.47
CA LYS A 43 6.02 -21.55 26.53
C LYS A 43 4.81 -20.88 25.87
N SER A 44 4.05 -20.07 26.61
CA SER A 44 2.91 -19.34 26.08
C SER A 44 3.32 -18.21 25.13
N GLU A 45 4.41 -17.51 25.43
CA GLU A 45 4.99 -16.43 24.63
C GLU A 45 5.61 -16.98 23.34
N ALA A 46 6.38 -18.08 23.43
CA ALA A 46 6.91 -18.78 22.25
C ALA A 46 5.79 -19.30 21.32
N LYS A 47 4.70 -19.85 21.90
CA LYS A 47 3.53 -20.30 21.13
C LYS A 47 2.76 -19.13 20.50
N PHE A 48 2.73 -17.98 21.18
CA PHE A 48 2.12 -16.77 20.64
C PHE A 48 2.94 -16.19 19.48
N ILE A 49 4.27 -16.10 19.65
CA ILE A 49 5.19 -15.61 18.62
C ILE A 49 5.14 -16.51 17.38
N SER A 50 5.16 -17.85 17.56
CA SER A 50 5.07 -18.77 16.42
C SER A 50 3.76 -18.61 15.67
N LYS A 51 2.62 -18.51 16.38
CA LYS A 51 1.31 -18.23 15.77
C LYS A 51 1.31 -16.90 15.01
N LEU A 52 1.91 -15.86 15.56
CA LEU A 52 1.99 -14.54 14.92
C LEU A 52 2.83 -14.61 13.63
N ILE A 53 3.99 -15.27 13.66
CA ILE A 53 4.85 -15.47 12.48
C ILE A 53 4.08 -16.20 11.38
N THR A 54 3.41 -17.32 11.72
CA THR A 54 2.58 -18.07 10.77
C THR A 54 1.46 -17.21 10.19
N ASN A 55 0.83 -16.35 10.99
CA ASN A 55 -0.20 -15.43 10.51
C ASN A 55 0.35 -14.41 9.50
N ILE A 56 1.54 -13.86 9.74
CA ILE A 56 2.18 -12.89 8.83
C ILE A 56 2.57 -13.55 7.50
N GLU A 57 3.11 -14.78 7.55
CA GLU A 57 3.48 -15.53 6.34
C GLU A 57 2.24 -15.88 5.51
N ASN A 58 1.19 -16.40 6.15
CA ASN A 58 -0.08 -16.69 5.48
C ASN A 58 -0.72 -15.43 4.89
N PHE A 59 -0.66 -14.31 5.60
CA PHE A 59 -1.09 -13.00 5.12
C PHE A 59 -0.31 -12.56 3.87
N ALA A 60 1.02 -12.66 3.91
CA ALA A 60 1.87 -12.28 2.79
C ALA A 60 1.59 -13.12 1.54
N VAL A 61 1.47 -14.44 1.68
CA VAL A 61 1.16 -15.36 0.56
C VAL A 61 -0.23 -15.09 0.00
N ARG A 62 -1.25 -14.91 0.87
CA ARG A 62 -2.63 -14.60 0.46
C ARG A 62 -2.70 -13.32 -0.39
N LEU A 63 -1.89 -12.33 -0.04
CA LEU A 63 -1.82 -11.04 -0.74
C LEU A 63 -0.77 -11.00 -1.86
N LYS A 64 -0.02 -12.09 -2.06
CA LYS A 64 1.09 -12.22 -3.03
C LYS A 64 2.26 -11.24 -2.77
N LEU A 65 2.47 -10.81 -1.53
CA LEU A 65 3.59 -9.93 -1.13
C LEU A 65 4.93 -10.64 -1.21
N ASP A 66 4.93 -11.97 -1.21
CA ASP A 66 6.12 -12.80 -1.40
C ASP A 66 6.73 -12.67 -2.80
N LYS A 67 5.98 -12.10 -3.75
CA LYS A 67 6.47 -11.69 -5.07
C LYS A 67 7.19 -10.34 -5.04
N PHE A 68 6.94 -9.52 -4.01
CA PHE A 68 7.56 -8.21 -3.86
C PHE A 68 8.87 -8.33 -3.10
N THR A 69 8.87 -9.08 -2.00
CA THR A 69 10.00 -9.18 -1.08
C THR A 69 9.94 -10.50 -0.33
N LYS A 70 11.10 -10.99 0.14
CA LYS A 70 11.20 -12.09 1.11
C LYS A 70 11.43 -11.59 2.54
N ASN A 71 11.46 -10.27 2.75
CA ASN A 71 11.71 -9.66 4.05
C ASN A 71 10.45 -9.71 4.92
N LYS A 72 10.49 -10.52 5.98
CA LYS A 72 9.38 -10.68 6.92
C LYS A 72 9.05 -9.41 7.71
N GLU A 73 10.03 -8.54 7.96
CA GLU A 73 9.78 -7.27 8.65
C GLU A 73 8.98 -6.30 7.77
N GLU A 74 9.19 -6.31 6.46
CA GLU A 74 8.38 -5.52 5.51
C GLU A 74 6.93 -6.05 5.45
N TRP A 75 6.76 -7.38 5.42
CA TRP A 75 5.42 -7.98 5.53
C TRP A 75 4.74 -7.60 6.84
N LYS A 76 5.47 -7.58 7.95
CA LYS A 76 4.96 -7.18 9.26
C LYS A 76 4.54 -5.71 9.30
N LYS A 77 5.31 -4.80 8.70
CA LYS A 77 4.92 -3.38 8.56
C LYS A 77 3.59 -3.25 7.82
N PHE A 78 3.47 -3.90 6.67
CA PHE A 78 2.24 -3.86 5.89
C PHE A 78 1.06 -4.53 6.62
N TYR A 79 1.30 -5.62 7.35
CA TYR A 79 0.30 -6.26 8.20
C TYR A 79 -0.22 -5.31 9.29
N VAL A 80 0.66 -4.55 9.93
CA VAL A 80 0.28 -3.56 10.96
C VAL A 80 -0.55 -2.42 10.35
N PHE A 81 -0.21 -1.97 9.15
CA PHE A 81 -0.96 -0.96 8.42
C PHE A 81 -2.36 -1.43 7.99
N ALA A 82 -2.43 -2.59 7.32
CA ALA A 82 -3.63 -3.04 6.64
C ALA A 82 -4.60 -3.85 7.53
N GLY A 83 -4.05 -4.51 8.56
CA GLY A 83 -4.78 -5.45 9.41
C GLY A 83 -4.91 -6.85 8.80
N SER A 84 -5.18 -7.84 9.65
CA SER A 84 -5.18 -9.27 9.25
C SER A 84 -6.20 -9.62 8.17
N ASN A 85 -7.33 -8.91 8.16
CA ASN A 85 -8.48 -9.18 7.31
C ASN A 85 -8.43 -8.41 5.98
N PHE A 86 -7.34 -7.69 5.70
CA PHE A 86 -7.21 -6.90 4.50
C PHE A 86 -7.36 -7.75 3.23
N VAL A 87 -8.05 -7.22 2.24
CA VAL A 87 -8.19 -7.76 0.89
C VAL A 87 -8.00 -6.61 -0.09
N TRP A 88 -7.31 -6.86 -1.20
CA TRP A 88 -7.16 -5.87 -2.27
C TRP A 88 -8.52 -5.56 -2.92
N PRO A 89 -8.86 -4.27 -3.17
CA PRO A 89 -10.06 -3.89 -3.91
C PRO A 89 -10.16 -4.57 -5.30
N GLN A 90 -11.39 -4.75 -5.81
CA GLN A 90 -11.69 -5.31 -7.13
C GLN A 90 -12.16 -4.24 -8.16
N PRO A 91 -12.09 -4.47 -9.48
CA PRO A 91 -11.33 -5.53 -10.15
C PRO A 91 -9.86 -5.47 -9.72
N PRO A 92 -9.15 -6.62 -9.73
CA PRO A 92 -7.92 -6.75 -8.98
C PRO A 92 -6.95 -5.65 -9.38
N THR A 93 -6.61 -4.78 -8.42
CA THR A 93 -5.54 -3.78 -8.51
C THR A 93 -4.35 -4.41 -9.23
N ASP A 94 -3.80 -3.76 -10.24
CA ASP A 94 -2.67 -4.29 -11.00
C ASP A 94 -1.51 -4.65 -10.05
N ILE A 95 -0.72 -5.67 -10.40
CA ILE A 95 0.37 -6.12 -9.53
C ILE A 95 1.40 -5.01 -9.26
N ASN A 96 1.62 -4.10 -10.21
CA ASN A 96 2.53 -2.97 -10.04
C ASN A 96 1.94 -1.92 -9.11
N GLU A 97 0.63 -1.68 -9.18
CA GLU A 97 -0.04 -0.77 -8.27
C GLU A 97 -0.07 -1.32 -6.84
N ARG A 98 -0.35 -2.62 -6.66
CA ARG A 98 -0.21 -3.27 -5.35
C ARG A 98 1.20 -3.14 -4.80
N ARG A 99 2.21 -3.25 -5.69
CA ARG A 99 3.61 -3.07 -5.33
C ARG A 99 3.87 -1.63 -4.87
N LEU A 100 3.35 -0.64 -5.59
CA LEU A 100 3.47 0.77 -5.23
C LEU A 100 2.82 1.08 -3.87
N ILE A 101 1.58 0.62 -3.65
CA ILE A 101 0.89 0.77 -2.36
C ILE A 101 1.67 0.10 -1.23
N PHE A 102 2.23 -1.08 -1.48
CA PHE A 102 3.09 -1.76 -0.52
C PHE A 102 4.35 -0.94 -0.21
N ASP A 103 5.03 -0.43 -1.23
CA ASP A 103 6.26 0.36 -1.09
C ASP A 103 6.02 1.68 -0.32
N TYR A 104 4.88 2.34 -0.53
CA TYR A 104 4.46 3.51 0.26
C TYR A 104 4.45 3.24 1.77
N VAL A 105 4.12 2.02 2.20
CA VAL A 105 4.05 1.65 3.62
C VAL A 105 5.40 1.21 4.17
N ILE A 106 6.22 0.55 3.36
CA ILE A 106 7.42 -0.14 3.87
C ILE A 106 8.72 0.65 3.70
N ASP A 107 8.82 1.47 2.65
CA ASP A 107 10.02 2.20 2.27
C ASP A 107 10.09 3.56 3.01
N PRO A 108 11.13 3.79 3.84
CA PRO A 108 11.33 5.05 4.53
C PRO A 108 11.40 6.29 3.62
N TYR A 109 11.67 6.13 2.33
CA TYR A 109 11.65 7.24 1.36
C TYR A 109 10.33 8.02 1.38
N TRP A 110 9.22 7.34 1.63
CA TRP A 110 7.89 7.95 1.62
C TRP A 110 7.48 8.56 2.96
N GLU A 111 8.27 8.41 4.03
CA GLU A 111 7.92 8.99 5.33
C GLU A 111 8.02 10.52 5.31
N PRO A 112 7.07 11.26 5.93
CA PRO A 112 5.97 10.77 6.76
C PRO A 112 4.64 10.48 6.01
N ILE A 113 4.59 10.72 4.70
CA ILE A 113 3.34 10.72 3.91
C ILE A 113 2.95 9.36 3.35
N GLY A 114 3.82 8.35 3.42
CA GLY A 114 3.65 7.06 2.76
C GLY A 114 2.40 6.30 3.22
N SER A 115 2.12 6.29 4.52
CA SER A 115 0.89 5.68 5.04
C SER A 115 -0.37 6.38 4.53
N GLU A 116 -0.33 7.69 4.35
CA GLU A 116 -1.44 8.46 3.79
C GLU A 116 -1.61 8.17 2.30
N LEU A 117 -0.53 8.16 1.51
CA LEU A 117 -0.56 7.79 0.09
C LEU A 117 -1.16 6.39 -0.10
N ALA A 118 -0.74 5.41 0.72
CA ALA A 118 -1.27 4.06 0.67
C ALA A 118 -2.77 4.00 1.01
N ALA A 119 -3.21 4.70 2.05
CA ALA A 119 -4.62 4.73 2.44
C ALA A 119 -5.49 5.41 1.36
N ASN A 120 -5.01 6.51 0.81
CA ASN A 120 -5.67 7.28 -0.23
C ASN A 120 -5.81 6.48 -1.54
N ALA A 121 -4.74 5.78 -1.95
CA ALA A 121 -4.77 4.90 -3.12
C ALA A 121 -5.76 3.74 -2.97
N LEU A 122 -5.81 3.12 -1.79
CA LEU A 122 -6.76 2.05 -1.50
C LEU A 122 -8.21 2.52 -1.53
N GLU A 123 -8.48 3.71 -0.99
CA GLU A 123 -9.82 4.28 -1.00
C GLU A 123 -10.27 4.64 -2.41
N TYR A 124 -9.38 5.22 -3.22
CA TYR A 124 -9.68 5.49 -4.63
C TYR A 124 -10.13 4.23 -5.37
N ARG A 125 -9.40 3.11 -5.18
CA ARG A 125 -9.76 1.83 -5.79
C ARG A 125 -11.11 1.28 -5.31
N ARG A 126 -11.47 1.46 -4.04
CA ARG A 126 -12.79 1.06 -3.53
C ARG A 126 -13.91 1.93 -4.12
N LEU A 127 -13.68 3.23 -4.29
CA LEU A 127 -14.65 4.13 -4.90
C LEU A 127 -14.91 3.73 -6.35
N LEU A 128 -13.86 3.41 -7.11
CA LEU A 128 -13.98 2.85 -8.46
C LEU A 128 -14.68 1.49 -8.47
N GLU A 129 -14.34 0.58 -7.55
CA GLU A 129 -14.98 -0.74 -7.40
C GLU A 129 -16.49 -0.63 -7.22
N SER A 130 -16.91 0.32 -6.39
CA SER A 130 -18.32 0.52 -6.02
C SER A 130 -19.13 1.33 -7.04
N ASP A 131 -18.49 1.85 -8.10
CA ASP A 131 -19.08 2.77 -9.08
C ASP A 131 -19.82 3.95 -8.40
N SER A 132 -19.30 4.42 -7.27
CA SER A 132 -19.95 5.44 -6.43
C SER A 132 -19.58 6.87 -6.82
N LEU A 133 -18.62 7.04 -7.74
CA LEU A 133 -18.13 8.35 -8.15
C LEU A 133 -19.05 8.96 -9.21
N ASP A 134 -19.38 10.23 -9.03
CA ASP A 134 -20.15 11.00 -9.99
C ASP A 134 -19.29 11.34 -11.21
N GLN A 135 -19.61 10.65 -12.30
CA GLN A 135 -18.93 10.73 -13.58
C GLN A 135 -19.05 12.09 -14.31
N SER A 136 -19.84 13.02 -13.78
CA SER A 136 -19.92 14.40 -14.28
C SER A 136 -18.75 15.28 -13.84
N TYR A 137 -17.97 14.83 -12.85
CA TYR A 137 -16.78 15.52 -12.37
C TYR A 137 -15.49 14.95 -12.96
N GLU A 138 -14.46 15.79 -13.02
CA GLU A 138 -13.17 15.43 -13.61
C GLU A 138 -12.26 14.76 -12.58
N TYR A 139 -12.15 15.32 -11.36
CA TYR A 139 -11.25 14.85 -10.31
C TYR A 139 -11.95 14.61 -8.98
N VAL A 140 -11.35 13.73 -8.18
CA VAL A 140 -11.74 13.46 -6.80
C VAL A 140 -10.56 13.72 -5.85
N LEU A 141 -10.85 14.37 -4.73
CA LEU A 141 -9.93 14.56 -3.62
C LEU A 141 -10.18 13.52 -2.54
N ILE A 142 -9.13 12.77 -2.20
CA ILE A 142 -9.09 11.80 -1.11
C ILE A 142 -7.97 12.18 -0.15
N VAL A 143 -8.32 12.28 1.12
CA VAL A 143 -7.40 12.64 2.21
C VAL A 143 -7.66 11.72 3.39
N HIS A 144 -6.61 11.24 4.03
CA HIS A 144 -6.69 10.28 5.14
C HIS A 144 -7.57 9.04 4.84
N GLY A 145 -7.52 8.52 3.62
CA GLY A 145 -8.28 7.35 3.17
C GLY A 145 -9.79 7.58 3.09
N LYS A 146 -10.24 8.82 2.85
CA LYS A 146 -11.64 9.17 2.73
C LYS A 146 -11.88 10.12 1.55
N PHE A 147 -12.98 9.91 0.85
CA PHE A 147 -13.51 10.91 -0.08
C PHE A 147 -13.77 12.24 0.65
N VAL A 148 -13.31 13.34 0.06
CA VAL A 148 -13.52 14.70 0.59
C VAL A 148 -14.47 15.49 -0.32
N ARG A 149 -14.12 15.65 -1.60
CA ARG A 149 -14.91 16.41 -2.59
C ARG A 149 -14.46 16.11 -4.01
N TYR A 150 -15.25 16.56 -4.97
CA TYR A 150 -14.85 16.68 -6.37
C TYR A 150 -14.07 17.98 -6.64
N GLY A 151 -13.38 18.02 -7.78
CA GLY A 151 -12.69 19.21 -8.28
C GLY A 151 -12.36 19.15 -9.77
N LEU A 152 -11.60 20.15 -10.22
CA LEU A 152 -11.13 20.32 -11.61
C LEU A 152 -9.61 20.13 -11.70
N SER A 153 -9.09 19.72 -12.86
CA SER A 153 -7.65 19.54 -13.10
C SER A 153 -6.81 20.77 -12.74
N GLU A 154 -7.34 21.97 -13.01
CA GLU A 154 -6.68 23.26 -12.73
C GLU A 154 -6.36 23.49 -11.24
N GLU A 155 -7.06 22.81 -10.32
CA GLU A 155 -6.86 22.95 -8.88
C GLU A 155 -5.67 22.12 -8.35
N GLU A 156 -5.07 21.24 -9.15
CA GLU A 156 -4.09 20.23 -8.70
C GLU A 156 -2.90 20.86 -7.94
N GLU A 157 -2.29 21.92 -8.48
CA GLU A 157 -1.15 22.60 -7.86
C GLU A 157 -1.51 23.28 -6.53
N LYS A 158 -2.75 23.77 -6.41
CA LYS A 158 -3.25 24.36 -5.16
C LYS A 158 -3.48 23.25 -4.12
N ILE A 159 -4.10 22.16 -4.54
CA ILE A 159 -4.46 21.03 -3.67
C ILE A 159 -3.23 20.32 -3.12
N LYS A 160 -2.18 20.11 -3.93
CA LYS A 160 -0.90 19.55 -3.47
C LYS A 160 -0.25 20.35 -2.35
N LYS A 161 -0.40 21.68 -2.36
CA LYS A 161 0.13 22.57 -1.31
C LYS A 161 -0.71 22.57 -0.05
N GLU A 162 -2.03 22.46 -0.21
CA GLU A 162 -2.99 22.49 0.91
C GLU A 162 -3.04 21.14 1.66
N TYR A 163 -2.88 20.03 0.93
CA TYR A 163 -2.96 18.66 1.47
C TYR A 163 -1.76 17.80 1.01
N PRO A 164 -0.57 17.95 1.62
CA PRO A 164 0.57 17.10 1.30
C PRO A 164 0.23 15.61 1.51
N GLY A 165 0.46 14.77 0.48
CA GLY A 165 0.13 13.34 0.54
C GLY A 165 -1.30 12.98 0.11
N CYS A 166 -2.13 13.97 -0.29
CA CYS A 166 -3.45 13.69 -0.83
C CYS A 166 -3.41 12.87 -2.12
N TYR A 167 -4.49 12.13 -2.39
CA TYR A 167 -4.79 11.71 -3.76
C TYR A 167 -5.74 12.71 -4.39
N TYR A 168 -5.27 13.38 -5.43
CA TYR A 168 -6.10 14.17 -6.32
C TYR A 168 -6.01 13.55 -7.71
N VAL A 169 -6.99 12.74 -8.05
CA VAL A 169 -6.94 11.85 -9.22
C VAL A 169 -8.23 11.95 -10.05
N PRO A 170 -8.18 11.61 -11.35
CA PRO A 170 -9.36 11.63 -12.20
C PRO A 170 -10.48 10.73 -11.68
N VAL A 171 -11.74 11.06 -11.96
CA VAL A 171 -12.89 10.19 -11.68
C VAL A 171 -12.96 9.01 -12.65
N LYS A 172 -12.49 9.21 -13.90
CA LYS A 172 -12.43 8.18 -14.94
C LYS A 172 -10.98 7.87 -15.27
N GLU A 173 -10.64 6.59 -15.26
CA GLU A 173 -9.33 6.13 -15.74
C GLU A 173 -9.33 6.09 -17.26
N ASP A 174 -8.43 6.85 -17.90
CA ASP A 174 -8.24 6.78 -19.35
C ASP A 174 -7.57 5.45 -19.72
N ILE A 175 -8.33 4.57 -20.38
CA ILE A 175 -7.76 3.36 -20.98
C ILE A 175 -7.09 3.76 -22.30
N VAL A 176 -5.77 3.81 -22.32
CA VAL A 176 -5.02 4.04 -23.57
C VAL A 176 -5.13 2.80 -24.46
N GLU A 177 -5.96 2.85 -25.50
CA GLU A 177 -6.09 1.79 -26.49
C GLU A 177 -4.90 1.81 -27.45
N LEU A 178 -3.95 0.90 -27.26
CA LEU A 178 -2.78 0.75 -28.15
C LEU A 178 -3.20 0.12 -29.48
N ARG A 179 -3.27 0.94 -30.54
CA ARG A 179 -3.54 0.45 -31.92
C ARG A 179 -2.24 0.28 -32.69
N LYS A 180 -1.98 -0.94 -33.17
CA LYS A 180 -0.85 -1.24 -34.06
C LYS A 180 -1.31 -1.16 -35.51
N PHE A 181 -0.78 -0.20 -36.27
CA PHE A 181 -0.95 -0.15 -37.72
C PHE A 181 0.18 -0.94 -38.40
N LEU A 182 -0.16 -1.82 -39.33
CA LEU A 182 0.83 -2.46 -40.19
C LEU A 182 1.24 -1.47 -41.27
N ALA A 183 2.56 -1.25 -41.43
CA ALA A 183 3.08 -0.56 -42.60
C ALA A 183 2.84 -1.43 -43.84
N SER A 184 2.10 -0.92 -44.81
CA SER A 184 2.04 -1.54 -46.13
C SER A 184 3.40 -1.32 -46.81
N ASN A 185 4.16 -2.39 -47.02
CA ASN A 185 5.33 -2.35 -47.90
C ASN A 185 4.86 -2.14 -49.34
N THR A 186 4.64 -0.89 -49.75
CA THR A 186 4.54 -0.53 -51.16
C THR A 186 5.95 -0.43 -51.75
N ASN A 187 6.62 -1.56 -51.87
CA ASN A 187 7.68 -1.74 -52.86
C ASN A 187 7.04 -2.40 -54.08
N THR A 188 6.26 -1.63 -54.83
CA THR A 188 5.94 -1.97 -56.21
C THR A 188 7.01 -1.30 -57.05
N ASN A 189 8.03 -2.08 -57.43
CA ASN A 189 8.90 -1.74 -58.56
C ASN A 189 7.99 -1.59 -59.78
N ALA A 190 7.63 -0.35 -60.12
CA ALA A 190 7.01 -0.03 -61.38
C ALA A 190 8.12 0.05 -62.44
N ASP A 191 8.66 -1.11 -62.82
CA ASP A 191 9.15 -1.29 -64.18
C ASP A 191 7.92 -1.38 -65.07
N ILE A 192 7.48 -0.24 -65.61
CA ILE A 192 6.64 -0.20 -66.80
C ILE A 192 7.34 0.71 -67.81
N GLN A 193 7.82 0.05 -68.85
CA GLN A 193 8.39 0.57 -70.08
C GLN A 193 7.50 1.65 -70.71
N LYS A 194 8.11 2.68 -71.27
CA LYS A 194 7.58 3.44 -72.41
C LYS A 194 8.71 3.68 -73.41
N GLU A 195 8.50 3.09 -74.60
CA GLU A 195 9.06 3.35 -75.95
C GLU A 195 10.55 3.66 -76.12
#